data_AF-C2E3D0-F1
#
_entry.id   AF-C2E3D0-F1
#
_cell.length_a   1.000
_cell.length_b   1.000
_cell.length_c   1.000
_cell.angle_alpha   90.00
_cell.angle_beta   90.00
_cell.angle_gamma   90.00
#
_symmetry.space_group_name_H-M   'P 1'
#
loop_
_entity.id
_entity.type
_entity.pdbx_description
1 polymer ?
#
loop_
_entity_poly.entity_id
_entity_poly.type
_entity_poly.pdbx_seq_one_letter_code
_entity_poly.pdbx_strand_id
1 'polypeptide(L)'
;MTGSLFIGSLSNSQIDDLMTGLSTATIFLIGIGVFFLVKTNIARDSFNIILQIEDYTTEKKASKKIIEKYATIYWMTISFIYLAYSFISKNWSQSWIIWPLAGIAYGILEAILSFQFQNNTSKKEALCSENYSATL
;
A
#
# COMPACT_ATOMS: atom_id res chain seq x y z
N MET A 1 -3.13 -18.50 -36.66
CA MET A 1 -2.13 -18.74 -37.73
C MET A 1 -1.28 -17.48 -37.79
N THR A 2 -0.15 -17.32 -37.09
CA THR A 2 1.20 -17.73 -37.55
C THR A 2 2.26 -17.60 -36.44
N GLY A 3 1.88 -17.57 -35.15
CA GLY A 3 2.85 -17.41 -34.04
C GLY A 3 3.61 -18.67 -33.61
N SER A 4 3.16 -19.87 -34.01
CA SER A 4 3.73 -21.14 -33.52
C SER A 4 4.84 -21.72 -34.38
N LEU A 5 5.15 -21.13 -35.54
CA LEU A 5 6.11 -21.69 -36.49
C LEU A 5 7.57 -21.32 -36.20
N PHE A 6 7.83 -20.28 -35.38
CA PHE A 6 9.20 -19.92 -34.97
C PHE A 6 9.64 -20.59 -33.67
N ILE A 7 8.71 -21.18 -32.92
CA ILE A 7 9.01 -21.86 -31.64
C ILE A 7 9.45 -23.32 -31.87
N GLY A 8 9.08 -23.94 -32.99
CA GLY A 8 9.44 -25.34 -33.30
C GLY A 8 10.84 -25.56 -33.89
N SER A 9 11.62 -24.50 -34.16
CA SER A 9 12.91 -24.61 -34.86
C SER A 9 14.15 -24.44 -33.97
N LEU A 10 13.98 -24.22 -32.66
CA LEU A 10 15.09 -24.14 -31.72
C LEU A 10 14.88 -25.20 -30.63
N SER A 11 15.89 -26.07 -30.48
CA SER A 11 15.95 -27.22 -29.58
C SER A 11 15.24 -26.98 -28.24
N ASN A 12 14.27 -27.83 -27.89
CA ASN A 12 13.45 -27.74 -26.68
C ASN A 12 14.29 -27.55 -25.40
N SER A 13 15.47 -28.19 -25.30
CA SER A 13 16.37 -28.05 -24.15
C SER A 13 16.98 -26.65 -24.00
N GLN A 14 17.16 -25.92 -25.10
CA GLN A 14 17.84 -24.61 -25.10
C GLN A 14 16.85 -23.47 -24.83
N ILE A 15 15.57 -23.67 -25.17
CA ILE A 15 14.51 -22.70 -24.89
C ILE A 15 14.11 -22.73 -23.41
N ASP A 16 14.09 -23.91 -22.77
CA ASP A 16 13.77 -24.03 -21.33
C ASP A 16 14.82 -23.34 -20.44
N ASP A 17 16.11 -23.46 -20.79
CA ASP A 17 17.20 -22.74 -20.12
C ASP A 17 17.11 -21.23 -20.32
N LEU A 18 16.74 -20.78 -21.53
CA LEU A 18 16.58 -19.35 -21.84
C LEU A 18 15.37 -18.76 -21.10
N MET A 19 14.23 -19.45 -21.07
CA MET A 19 13.01 -19.04 -20.36
C MET A 19 13.26 -18.89 -18.85
N THR A 20 13.97 -19.84 -18.25
CA THR A 20 14.34 -19.80 -16.83
C THR A 20 15.35 -18.69 -16.54
N GLY A 21 16.30 -18.47 -17.45
CA GLY A 21 17.26 -17.36 -17.39
C GLY A 21 16.59 -15.99 -17.43
N LEU A 22 15.63 -15.78 -18.34
CA LEU A 22 14.89 -14.52 -18.47
C LEU A 22 14.03 -14.22 -17.22
N SER A 23 13.40 -15.25 -16.68
CA SER A 23 12.59 -15.15 -15.46
C SER A 23 13.45 -14.74 -14.26
N THR A 24 14.61 -15.37 -14.11
CA THR A 24 15.57 -15.06 -13.03
C THR A 24 16.13 -13.65 -13.17
N ALA A 25 16.51 -13.24 -14.39
CA ALA A 25 17.01 -11.90 -14.66
C ALA A 25 16.00 -10.81 -14.31
N THR A 26 14.71 -11.05 -14.61
CA THR A 26 13.62 -10.11 -14.28
C THR A 26 13.49 -9.91 -12.77
N ILE A 27 13.47 -11.00 -12.01
CA ILE A 27 13.38 -10.93 -10.54
C ILE A 27 14.60 -10.22 -9.95
N PHE A 28 15.80 -10.48 -10.49
CA PHE A 28 17.03 -9.86 -10.03
C PHE A 28 17.03 -8.34 -10.28
N LEU A 29 16.57 -7.91 -11.46
CA LEU A 29 16.43 -6.50 -11.82
C LEU A 29 15.39 -5.80 -10.94
N ILE A 30 14.26 -6.44 -10.68
CA ILE A 30 13.24 -5.93 -9.74
C ILE A 30 13.84 -5.78 -8.34
N GLY A 31 14.59 -6.77 -7.85
CA GLY A 31 15.23 -6.72 -6.54
C GLY A 31 16.19 -5.53 -6.40
N ILE A 32 17.03 -5.30 -7.41
CA ILE A 32 17.93 -4.14 -7.48
C ILE A 32 17.14 -2.82 -7.53
N GLY A 33 16.10 -2.75 -8.37
CA GLY A 33 15.26 -1.57 -8.51
C GLY A 33 14.55 -1.19 -7.21
N VAL A 34 13.98 -2.18 -6.52
CA VAL A 34 13.32 -1.98 -5.22
C VAL A 34 14.34 -1.57 -4.15
N PHE A 35 15.52 -2.18 -4.10
CA PHE A 35 16.56 -1.79 -3.14
C PHE A 35 16.96 -0.32 -3.31
N PHE A 36 17.14 0.12 -4.55
CA PHE A 36 17.48 1.51 -4.85
C PHE A 36 16.33 2.46 -4.48
N LEU A 37 15.09 2.11 -4.85
CA LEU A 37 13.91 2.88 -4.48
C LEU A 37 13.80 3.02 -2.96
N VAL A 38 13.91 1.94 -2.20
CA VAL A 38 13.80 1.99 -0.74
C VAL A 38 14.88 2.90 -0.15
N LYS A 39 16.14 2.76 -0.58
CA LYS A 39 17.26 3.59 -0.12
C LYS A 39 17.05 5.08 -0.41
N THR A 40 16.61 5.43 -1.61
CA THR A 40 16.35 6.83 -1.99
C THR A 40 15.11 7.40 -1.29
N ASN A 41 14.05 6.60 -1.12
CA ASN A 41 12.86 7.03 -0.40
C ASN A 41 13.17 7.32 1.07
N ILE A 42 13.92 6.46 1.75
CA ILE A 42 14.34 6.67 3.15
C ILE A 42 15.16 7.96 3.32
N ALA A 43 16.06 8.25 2.38
CA ALA A 43 16.86 9.47 2.42
C ALA A 43 15.99 10.72 2.28
N ARG A 44 15.04 10.74 1.33
CA ARG A 44 14.08 11.84 1.16
C ARG A 44 13.18 12.02 2.39
N ASP A 45 12.68 10.93 2.95
CA ASP A 45 11.85 10.97 4.17
C ASP A 45 12.59 11.56 5.36
N SER A 46 13.89 11.27 5.50
CA SER A 46 14.72 11.79 6.59
C SER A 46 14.86 13.31 6.57
N PHE A 47 14.99 13.92 5.38
CA PHE A 47 15.02 15.39 5.26
C PHE A 47 13.67 16.03 5.60
N ASN A 48 12.57 15.39 5.22
CA ASN A 48 11.22 15.84 5.58
C ASN A 48 10.97 15.79 7.10
N ILE A 49 11.56 14.81 7.80
CA ILE A 49 11.52 14.72 9.26
C ILE A 49 12.29 15.88 9.92
N ILE A 50 13.49 16.19 9.41
CA ILE A 50 14.37 17.23 10.00
C ILE A 50 13.80 18.63 9.79
N LEU A 51 13.25 18.90 8.60
CA LEU A 51 12.71 20.22 8.24
C LEU A 51 11.28 20.45 8.74
N GLN A 52 10.60 19.41 9.26
CA GLN A 52 9.18 19.45 9.64
C GLN A 52 8.26 20.05 8.55
N ILE A 53 8.68 19.98 7.29
CA ILE A 53 7.89 20.51 6.18
C ILE A 53 6.76 19.50 5.91
N GLU A 54 5.53 20.01 6.00
CA GLU A 54 4.27 19.41 5.54
C GLU A 54 3.55 18.36 6.42
N ASP A 55 4.20 17.31 6.92
CA ASP A 55 3.52 16.13 7.51
C ASP A 55 3.98 15.70 8.91
N TYR A 56 5.06 16.32 9.43
CA TYR A 56 5.65 15.98 10.74
C TYR A 56 5.34 16.99 11.85
N THR A 57 4.46 17.96 11.59
CA THR A 57 3.84 18.77 12.65
C THR A 57 3.07 17.85 13.60
N THR A 58 3.18 18.12 14.91
CA THR A 58 2.67 17.30 16.02
C THR A 58 1.20 16.90 15.88
N GLU A 59 0.43 17.68 15.11
CA GLU A 59 -1.00 17.50 14.86
C GLU A 59 -1.29 16.31 13.93
N LYS A 60 -0.52 16.14 12.83
CA LYS A 60 -0.67 15.00 11.90
C LYS A 60 -0.06 13.71 12.46
N LYS A 61 0.91 13.81 13.37
CA LYS A 61 1.53 12.66 14.03
C LYS A 61 0.55 11.90 14.94
N ALA A 62 -0.39 12.61 15.57
CA ALA A 62 -1.48 11.99 16.33
C ALA A 62 -2.46 11.25 15.39
N SER A 63 -2.78 11.85 14.24
CA SER A 63 -3.63 11.26 13.20
C SER A 63 -3.04 9.98 12.64
N LYS A 64 -1.75 9.97 12.29
CA LYS A 64 -1.05 8.75 11.83
C LYS A 64 -1.12 7.63 12.86
N LYS A 65 -0.89 7.92 14.14
CA LYS A 65 -0.92 6.90 15.21
C LYS A 65 -2.30 6.26 15.37
N ILE A 66 -3.36 7.04 15.14
CA ILE A 66 -4.74 6.55 15.15
C ILE A 66 -5.01 5.68 13.92
N ILE A 67 -4.62 6.15 12.73
CA ILE A 67 -4.74 5.40 11.46
C ILE A 67 -3.97 4.07 11.54
N GLU A 68 -2.74 4.07 12.05
CA GLU A 68 -1.92 2.87 12.24
C GLU A 68 -2.59 1.85 13.17
N LYS A 69 -3.20 2.32 14.27
CA LYS A 69 -3.93 1.45 15.19
C LYS A 69 -5.14 0.81 14.50
N TYR A 70 -5.92 1.58 13.74
CA TYR A 70 -7.03 1.06 12.95
C TYR A 70 -6.58 0.12 11.84
N ALA A 71 -5.47 0.45 11.15
CA ALA A 71 -4.86 -0.38 10.13
C ALA A 71 -4.46 -1.75 10.68
N THR A 72 -3.82 -1.78 11.86
CA THR A 72 -3.40 -3.01 12.53
C THR A 72 -4.61 -3.89 12.90
N ILE A 73 -5.67 -3.28 13.44
CA ILE A 73 -6.91 -3.98 13.81
C ILE A 73 -7.66 -4.50 12.57
N TYR A 74 -7.71 -3.70 11.51
CA TYR A 74 -8.30 -4.07 10.23
C TYR A 74 -7.56 -5.27 9.61
N TRP A 75 -6.23 -5.23 9.60
CA TRP A 75 -5.40 -6.32 9.08
C TRP A 75 -5.57 -7.63 9.86
N MET A 76 -5.64 -7.54 11.19
CA MET A 76 -5.95 -8.67 12.06
C MET A 76 -7.34 -9.24 11.76
N THR A 77 -8.35 -8.38 11.57
CA THR A 77 -9.73 -8.79 11.29
C THR A 77 -9.84 -9.51 9.95
N ILE A 78 -9.23 -8.97 8.90
CA ILE A 78 -9.20 -9.61 7.58
C ILE A 78 -8.48 -10.94 7.62
N SER A 79 -7.32 -11.00 8.28
CA SER A 79 -6.55 -12.23 8.41
C SER A 79 -7.35 -13.30 9.14
N PHE A 80 -8.08 -12.92 10.19
CA PHE A 80 -8.96 -13.81 10.93
C PHE A 80 -10.12 -14.33 10.07
N ILE A 81 -10.80 -13.43 9.33
CA ILE A 81 -11.90 -13.79 8.42
C ILE A 81 -11.39 -14.73 7.31
N TYR A 82 -10.23 -14.42 6.72
CA TYR A 82 -9.59 -15.25 5.71
C TYR A 82 -9.29 -16.66 6.23
N LEU A 83 -8.65 -16.77 7.39
CA LEU A 83 -8.33 -18.06 7.99
C LEU A 83 -9.59 -18.86 8.32
N ALA A 84 -10.61 -18.23 8.92
CA ALA A 84 -11.87 -18.87 9.24
C ALA A 84 -12.58 -19.40 7.98
N TYR A 85 -12.67 -18.58 6.93
CA TYR A 85 -13.28 -18.97 5.66
C TYR A 85 -12.49 -20.08 4.96
N SER A 86 -11.15 -19.97 4.95
CA SER A 86 -10.26 -20.94 4.30
C SER A 86 -10.37 -22.33 4.94
N PHE A 87 -10.45 -22.42 6.28
CA PHE A 87 -10.63 -23.69 6.97
C PHE A 87 -11.98 -24.35 6.67
N ILE A 88 -13.05 -23.57 6.51
CA ILE A 88 -14.40 -24.07 6.19
C ILE A 88 -14.47 -24.55 4.74
N SER A 89 -13.94 -23.76 3.81
CA SER A 89 -14.08 -24.02 2.37
C SER A 89 -13.08 -25.06 1.86
N LYS A 90 -11.96 -25.31 2.57
CA LYS A 90 -10.79 -26.14 2.14
C LYS A 90 -10.23 -25.81 0.74
N ASN A 91 -10.76 -24.78 0.09
CA ASN A 91 -10.45 -24.33 -1.25
C ASN A 91 -9.54 -23.09 -1.18
N TRP A 92 -8.26 -23.35 -0.95
CA TRP A 92 -7.20 -22.34 -0.87
C TRP A 92 -6.98 -21.60 -2.20
N SER A 93 -7.38 -22.21 -3.33
CA SER A 93 -7.23 -21.63 -4.68
C SER A 93 -8.11 -20.39 -4.92
N GLN A 94 -9.31 -20.36 -4.34
CA GLN A 94 -10.27 -19.27 -4.56
C GLN A 94 -10.25 -18.22 -3.43
N SER A 95 -9.77 -18.62 -2.25
CA SER A 95 -9.70 -17.77 -1.06
C SER A 95 -8.70 -16.61 -1.20
N TRP A 96 -7.75 -16.69 -2.14
CA TRP A 96 -6.78 -15.63 -2.43
C TRP A 96 -7.43 -14.30 -2.84
N ILE A 97 -8.67 -14.31 -3.37
CA ILE A 97 -9.38 -13.10 -3.82
C ILE A 97 -9.67 -12.11 -2.67
N ILE A 98 -9.64 -12.56 -1.40
CA ILE A 98 -9.77 -11.69 -0.23
C ILE A 98 -8.61 -10.68 -0.16
N TRP A 99 -7.41 -11.04 -0.61
CA TRP A 99 -6.24 -10.15 -0.53
C TRP A 99 -6.38 -8.88 -1.39
N PRO A 100 -6.71 -8.96 -2.69
CA PRO A 100 -7.04 -7.78 -3.49
C PRO A 100 -8.17 -6.94 -2.88
N LEU A 101 -9.23 -7.60 -2.39
CA LEU A 101 -10.38 -6.92 -1.80
C LEU A 101 -9.99 -6.12 -0.54
N ALA A 102 -9.15 -6.71 0.30
CA ALA A 102 -8.61 -6.07 1.50
C ALA A 102 -7.74 -4.85 1.16
N GLY A 103 -6.93 -4.93 0.10
CA GLY A 103 -6.11 -3.81 -0.38
C GLY A 103 -6.94 -2.64 -0.89
N ILE A 104 -7.99 -2.91 -1.68
CA ILE A 104 -8.91 -1.88 -2.18
C ILE A 104 -9.64 -1.20 -1.01
N ALA A 105 -10.16 -1.99 -0.07
CA ALA A 105 -10.87 -1.44 1.08
C ALA A 105 -9.94 -0.65 2.02
N TYR A 106 -8.66 -1.01 2.15
CA TYR A 106 -7.68 -0.20 2.89
C TYR A 106 -7.48 1.18 2.25
N GLY A 107 -7.31 1.23 0.93
CA GLY A 107 -7.15 2.52 0.21
C GLY A 107 -8.39 3.42 0.34
N ILE A 108 -9.59 2.84 0.36
CA ILE A 108 -10.84 3.58 0.59
C ILE A 108 -10.89 4.13 2.04
N LEU A 109 -10.52 3.31 3.03
CA LEU A 109 -10.50 3.74 4.43
C LEU A 109 -9.53 4.90 4.64
N GLU A 110 -8.33 4.84 4.05
CA GLU A 110 -7.35 5.92 4.10
C GLU A 110 -7.90 7.23 3.51
N ALA A 111 -8.58 7.15 2.36
CA ALA A 111 -9.22 8.31 1.72
C ALA A 111 -10.35 8.92 2.57
N ILE A 112 -11.14 8.09 3.25
CA ILE A 112 -12.21 8.57 4.14
C ILE A 112 -11.62 9.25 5.38
N LEU A 113 -10.59 8.64 5.98
CA LEU A 113 -9.93 9.17 7.17
C LEU A 113 -9.28 10.53 6.91
N SER A 114 -8.60 10.70 5.77
CA SER A 114 -8.00 11.97 5.38
C SER A 114 -9.06 13.07 5.16
N PHE A 115 -10.18 12.72 4.53
CA PHE A 115 -11.29 13.64 4.32
C PHE A 115 -11.95 14.10 5.63
N GLN A 116 -12.15 13.17 6.58
CA GLN A 116 -12.68 13.50 7.91
C GLN A 116 -11.75 14.41 8.69
N PHE A 117 -10.44 14.24 8.55
CA PHE A 117 -9.46 15.12 9.19
C PHE A 117 -9.53 16.55 8.66
N GLN A 118 -9.60 16.73 7.33
CA GLN A 118 -9.69 18.05 6.71
C GLN A 118 -10.95 18.80 7.15
N ASN A 119 -12.10 18.13 7.19
CA ASN A 119 -13.36 18.73 7.61
C ASN A 119 -13.34 19.22 9.08
N ASN A 120 -12.68 18.47 9.96
CA ASN A 120 -12.56 18.86 11.37
C ASN A 120 -11.65 20.09 11.55
N THR A 121 -10.60 20.25 10.74
CA THR A 121 -9.74 21.44 10.79
C THR A 121 -10.49 22.69 10.34
N SER A 122 -11.21 22.65 9.22
CA SER A 122 -11.99 23.80 8.73
C SER A 122 -13.07 24.25 9.71
N LYS A 123 -13.71 23.31 10.41
CA LYS A 123 -14.68 23.64 11.47
C LYS A 123 -14.02 24.32 12.67
N LYS A 124 -12.83 23.89 13.07
CA LYS A 124 -12.10 24.51 14.19
C LYS A 124 -11.68 25.95 13.86
N GLU A 125 -11.23 26.20 12.63
CA GLU A 125 -10.87 27.54 12.17
C GLU A 125 -12.07 28.50 12.17
N ALA A 126 -13.23 28.03 11.71
CA ALA A 126 -14.48 28.80 11.75
C ALA A 126 -14.97 29.09 13.18
N LEU A 127 -14.80 28.14 14.12
CA LEU A 127 -15.13 28.35 15.53
C LEU A 127 -14.18 29.34 16.20
N CYS A 128 -12.89 29.36 15.83
CA CYS A 128 -11.93 30.31 16.36
C CYS A 128 -12.19 31.73 15.88
N SER A 129 -12.58 31.93 14.62
CA SER A 129 -12.92 33.25 14.08
C SER A 129 -14.20 33.81 14.71
N GLU A 130 -15.21 32.98 14.93
CA GLU A 130 -16.47 33.38 15.59
C GLU A 130 -16.28 33.69 17.09
N ASN A 131 -15.46 32.92 17.80
CA ASN A 131 -15.16 33.24 19.20
C ASN A 131 -14.32 34.51 19.35
N TYR A 132 -13.40 34.79 18.41
CA TYR A 132 -12.60 36.01 18.44
C TYR A 132 -13.44 37.28 18.24
N SER A 133 -14.41 37.24 17.32
CA SER A 133 -15.31 38.37 17.09
C SER A 133 -16.35 38.57 18.19
N ALA A 134 -16.70 37.53 18.96
CA ALA A 134 -17.58 37.64 20.11
C ALA A 134 -16.90 38.21 21.38
N THR A 135 -15.56 38.29 21.39
CA THR A 135 -14.77 38.83 22.52
C THR A 135 -14.39 40.31 22.37
N LEU A 136 -14.65 40.94 21.22
CA LEU A 136 -14.55 42.39 20.98
C LEU A 136 -15.91 43.06 21.13
#